data_AF-A0A8T4B1I5-F1
#
_entry.id   AF-A0A8T4B1I5-F1
#
_cell.length_a   1.000
_cell.length_b   1.000
_cell.length_c   1.000
_cell.angle_alpha   90.00
_cell.angle_beta   90.00
_cell.angle_gamma   90.00
#
_symmetry.space_group_name_H-M   'P 1'
#
loop_
_entity.id
_entity.type
_entity.pdbx_description
1 polymer ?
#
loop_
_entity_poly.entity_id
_entity_poly.type
_entity_poly.pdbx_seq_one_letter_code
_entity_poly.pdbx_strand_id
1 'polypeptide(L)'
;MDSNIQLLIYLIPTLIGMFLVLPTGRVIASSLEETLPSFATERGRVLSGLLLTCVAGFAVSIQTLWISSKVSEGGNFCASSTVFSCDDVIGNTAYNTDPIFGIPWGGIGAAVFCVLLYLAYSTSLEPNSTWVDNYLKLGTALTFGGFLVIGLLVSYEIQMEKICQYCTTAHIANVAAFIGFYRLMKLNESGEWNQES
;
A
#
# COMPACT_ATOMS: atom_id res chain seq x y z
N MET A 1 -14.25 8.01 -17.36
CA MET A 1 -14.24 6.70 -16.68
C MET A 1 -14.93 6.90 -15.35
N ASP A 2 -15.84 6.00 -14.97
CA ASP A 2 -16.54 6.11 -13.68
C ASP A 2 -15.53 6.04 -12.51
N SER A 3 -15.71 6.89 -11.48
CA SER A 3 -14.76 6.97 -10.36
C SER A 3 -14.66 5.67 -9.57
N ASN A 4 -15.71 4.85 -9.54
CA ASN A 4 -15.68 3.54 -8.88
C ASN A 4 -14.91 2.53 -9.73
N ILE A 5 -15.08 2.56 -11.05
CA ILE A 5 -14.26 1.74 -11.96
C ILE A 5 -12.78 2.10 -11.83
N GLN A 6 -12.46 3.39 -11.74
CA GLN A 6 -11.09 3.84 -11.51
C GLN A 6 -10.53 3.34 -10.17
N LEU A 7 -11.32 3.37 -9.10
CA LEU A 7 -10.92 2.83 -7.80
C LEU A 7 -10.56 1.34 -7.88
N LEU A 8 -11.32 0.54 -8.64
CA LEU A 8 -11.09 -0.90 -8.78
C LEU A 8 -9.71 -1.22 -9.37
N ILE A 9 -9.16 -0.34 -10.22
CA ILE A 9 -7.83 -0.51 -10.82
C ILE A 9 -6.73 -0.53 -9.74
N TYR A 10 -6.94 0.15 -8.61
CA TYR A 10 -5.99 0.17 -7.50
C TYR A 10 -6.36 -0.82 -6.39
N LEU A 11 -7.66 -0.94 -6.10
CA LEU A 11 -8.15 -1.80 -5.03
C LEU A 11 -7.88 -3.28 -5.32
N ILE A 12 -8.16 -3.75 -6.54
CA ILE A 12 -7.99 -5.17 -6.90
C ILE A 12 -6.53 -5.61 -6.73
N PRO A 13 -5.53 -4.93 -7.34
CA PRO A 13 -4.12 -5.27 -7.11
C PRO A 13 -3.70 -5.19 -5.64
N THR A 14 -4.20 -4.21 -4.89
CA THR A 14 -3.91 -4.07 -3.45
C THR A 14 -4.41 -5.29 -2.68
N LEU A 15 -5.63 -5.75 -2.94
CA LEU A 15 -6.23 -6.91 -2.28
C LEU A 15 -5.54 -8.22 -2.69
N ILE A 16 -5.17 -8.37 -3.96
CA ILE A 16 -4.39 -9.53 -4.43
C ILE A 16 -3.02 -9.54 -3.72
N GLY A 17 -2.32 -8.42 -3.69
CA GLY A 17 -1.04 -8.28 -3.00
C GLY A 17 -1.15 -8.58 -1.50
N MET A 18 -2.18 -8.04 -0.84
CA MET A 18 -2.51 -8.34 0.56
C MET A 18 -2.72 -9.84 0.79
N PHE A 19 -3.48 -10.49 -0.09
CA PHE A 19 -3.74 -11.92 0.04
C PHE A 19 -2.46 -12.75 -0.13
N LEU A 20 -1.59 -12.38 -1.09
CA LEU A 20 -0.30 -13.03 -1.31
C LEU A 20 0.66 -12.89 -0.13
N VAL A 21 0.65 -11.76 0.59
CA VAL A 21 1.48 -11.58 1.80
C VAL A 21 0.90 -12.26 3.04
N LEU A 22 -0.36 -12.69 3.04
CA LEU A 22 -0.97 -13.41 4.18
C LEU A 22 -0.62 -14.90 4.18
N PRO A 23 -0.64 -15.59 5.33
CA PRO A 23 -0.40 -17.04 5.40
C PRO A 23 -1.39 -17.84 4.53
N THR A 24 -2.66 -17.43 4.53
CA THR A 24 -3.75 -18.01 3.72
C THR A 24 -3.53 -17.91 2.21
N GLY A 25 -2.63 -17.01 1.77
CA GLY A 25 -2.22 -16.86 0.38
C GLY A 25 -1.67 -18.14 -0.26
N ARG A 26 -1.20 -19.10 0.54
CA ARG A 26 -0.65 -20.38 0.05
C ARG A 26 -1.68 -21.18 -0.75
N VAL A 27 -2.97 -21.12 -0.40
CA VAL A 27 -4.04 -21.90 -1.03
C VAL A 27 -4.25 -21.50 -2.50
N ILE A 28 -4.13 -20.22 -2.82
CA ILE A 28 -4.27 -19.73 -4.20
C ILE A 28 -2.92 -19.85 -4.93
N ALA A 29 -1.82 -19.56 -4.24
CA ALA A 29 -0.48 -19.69 -4.79
C ALA A 29 -0.22 -21.11 -5.32
N SER A 30 -0.62 -22.15 -4.58
CA SER A 30 -0.45 -23.55 -5.00
C SER A 30 -1.14 -23.91 -6.31
N SER A 31 -2.23 -23.20 -6.67
CA SER A 31 -2.90 -23.41 -7.95
C SER A 31 -2.23 -22.65 -9.11
N LEU A 32 -1.38 -21.66 -8.82
CA LEU A 32 -0.67 -20.84 -9.81
C LEU A 32 0.83 -21.14 -9.88
N GLU A 33 1.37 -21.99 -9.01
CA GLU A 33 2.78 -22.38 -8.97
C GLU A 33 3.30 -22.91 -10.32
N GLU A 34 2.49 -23.69 -11.04
CA GLU A 34 2.84 -24.21 -12.37
C GLU A 34 3.06 -23.09 -13.41
N THR A 35 2.38 -21.94 -13.23
CA THR A 35 2.47 -20.79 -14.14
C THR A 35 3.45 -19.73 -13.66
N LEU A 36 3.63 -19.59 -12.35
CA LEU A 36 4.47 -18.58 -11.71
C LEU A 36 5.41 -19.23 -10.69
N PRO A 37 6.64 -19.60 -11.11
CA PRO A 37 7.61 -20.27 -10.25
C PRO A 37 8.01 -19.45 -9.01
N SER A 38 7.86 -18.12 -9.06
CA SER A 38 8.12 -17.25 -7.90
C SER A 38 7.19 -17.55 -6.73
N PHE A 39 6.05 -18.20 -6.94
CA PHE A 39 5.08 -18.52 -5.88
C PHE A 39 5.40 -19.82 -5.14
N ALA A 40 6.31 -20.65 -5.69
CA ALA A 40 6.72 -21.92 -5.10
C ALA A 40 7.52 -21.78 -3.80
N THR A 41 7.99 -20.59 -3.48
CA THR A 41 8.69 -20.31 -2.21
C THR A 41 7.93 -19.24 -1.43
N GLU A 42 7.96 -19.33 -0.09
CA GLU A 42 7.37 -18.30 0.77
C GLU A 42 7.96 -16.93 0.47
N ARG A 43 9.29 -16.85 0.34
CA ARG A 43 10.00 -15.61 -0.02
C ARG A 43 9.46 -15.00 -1.31
N GLY A 44 9.41 -15.78 -2.39
CA GLY A 44 9.01 -15.28 -3.70
C GLY A 44 7.53 -14.87 -3.75
N ARG A 45 6.65 -15.62 -3.10
CA ARG A 45 5.22 -15.28 -2.95
C ARG A 45 5.03 -13.98 -2.18
N VAL A 46 5.65 -13.84 -1.01
CA VAL A 46 5.50 -12.65 -0.17
C VAL A 46 6.15 -11.43 -0.84
N LEU A 47 7.32 -11.56 -1.48
CA LEU A 47 7.92 -10.47 -2.26
C LEU A 47 7.04 -10.03 -3.42
N SER A 48 6.44 -10.97 -4.16
CA SER A 48 5.55 -10.63 -5.28
C SER A 48 4.30 -9.89 -4.80
N GLY A 49 3.70 -10.36 -3.70
CA GLY A 49 2.57 -9.67 -3.06
C GLY A 49 2.94 -8.27 -2.59
N LEU A 50 4.10 -8.13 -1.94
CA LEU A 50 4.61 -6.86 -1.46
C LEU A 50 4.88 -5.87 -2.61
N LEU A 51 5.50 -6.33 -3.70
CA LEU A 51 5.74 -5.49 -4.89
C LEU A 51 4.42 -5.00 -5.50
N LEU A 52 3.45 -5.90 -5.68
CA LEU A 52 2.15 -5.55 -6.22
C LEU A 52 1.43 -4.53 -5.33
N THR A 53 1.44 -4.76 -4.01
CA THR A 53 0.89 -3.83 -3.02
C THR A 53 1.60 -2.47 -3.06
N CYS A 54 2.94 -2.42 -3.12
CA CYS A 54 3.68 -1.16 -3.16
C CYS A 54 3.42 -0.38 -4.45
N VAL A 55 3.33 -1.05 -5.61
CA VAL A 55 2.96 -0.41 -6.88
C VAL A 55 1.54 0.15 -6.81
N ALA A 56 0.59 -0.63 -6.29
CA ALA A 56 -0.80 -0.17 -6.16
C ALA A 56 -0.93 0.98 -5.15
N GLY A 57 -0.23 0.91 -4.02
CA GLY A 57 -0.14 1.95 -2.99
C GLY A 57 0.46 3.25 -3.54
N PHE A 58 1.53 3.14 -4.33
CA PHE A 58 2.12 4.28 -5.03
C PHE A 58 1.12 4.91 -6.02
N ALA A 59 0.51 4.08 -6.88
CA ALA A 59 -0.42 4.54 -7.90
C ALA A 59 -1.67 5.20 -7.31
N VAL A 60 -2.25 4.63 -6.24
CA VAL A 60 -3.41 5.22 -5.57
C VAL A 60 -3.05 6.52 -4.86
N SER A 61 -1.83 6.65 -4.32
CA SER A 61 -1.36 7.89 -3.69
C SER A 61 -1.13 9.01 -4.71
N ILE A 62 -0.61 8.70 -5.90
CA ILE A 62 -0.57 9.65 -7.01
C ILE A 62 -1.99 10.02 -7.43
N GLN A 63 -2.91 9.05 -7.47
CA GLN A 63 -4.30 9.30 -7.83
C GLN A 63 -4.97 10.24 -6.83
N THR A 64 -4.75 10.11 -5.52
CA THR A 64 -5.30 11.04 -4.53
C THR A 64 -4.71 12.43 -4.67
N LEU A 65 -3.41 12.55 -4.97
CA LEU A 65 -2.78 13.84 -5.28
C LEU A 65 -3.43 14.48 -6.52
N TRP A 66 -3.63 13.72 -7.59
CA TRP A 66 -4.30 14.22 -8.80
C TRP A 66 -5.77 14.61 -8.53
N ILE A 67 -6.50 13.83 -7.73
CA ILE A 67 -7.88 14.14 -7.31
C ILE A 67 -7.89 15.48 -6.57
N SER A 68 -6.92 15.75 -5.68
CA SER A 68 -6.85 17.03 -4.96
C SER A 68 -6.80 18.24 -5.91
N SER A 69 -6.01 18.15 -6.99
CA SER A 69 -5.98 19.17 -8.03
C SER A 69 -7.31 19.27 -8.77
N LYS A 70 -7.94 18.13 -9.11
CA LYS A 70 -9.18 18.13 -9.90
C LYS A 70 -10.42 18.54 -9.13
N VAL A 71 -10.49 18.28 -7.83
CA VAL A 71 -11.57 18.79 -6.98
C VAL A 71 -11.51 20.32 -6.93
N SER A 72 -10.31 20.92 -6.89
CA SER A 72 -10.17 22.38 -6.95
C SER A 72 -10.64 22.99 -8.29
N GLU A 73 -10.66 22.21 -9.35
CA GLU A 73 -11.20 22.58 -10.67
C GLU A 73 -12.72 22.30 -10.81
N GLY A 74 -13.38 21.82 -9.77
CA GLY A 74 -14.82 21.47 -9.78
C GLY A 74 -15.14 20.01 -10.13
N GLY A 75 -14.14 19.13 -10.10
CA GLY A 75 -14.34 17.69 -10.29
C GLY A 75 -15.01 17.03 -9.08
N ASN A 76 -15.76 15.94 -9.34
CA ASN A 76 -16.46 15.17 -8.30
C ASN A 76 -15.97 13.71 -8.34
N PHE A 77 -15.61 13.15 -7.18
CA PHE A 77 -15.03 11.81 -7.06
C PHE A 77 -15.59 11.05 -5.86
N CYS A 78 -16.06 9.83 -6.12
CA CYS A 78 -16.70 8.95 -5.14
C CYS A 78 -17.90 9.58 -4.39
N ALA A 79 -18.53 10.66 -4.88
CA ALA A 79 -19.68 11.22 -4.20
C ALA A 79 -20.93 10.34 -4.42
N SER A 80 -21.04 9.28 -3.63
CA SER A 80 -22.26 8.48 -3.53
C SER A 80 -22.79 8.59 -2.10
N SER A 81 -23.94 9.27 -1.95
CA SER A 81 -24.75 9.34 -0.72
C SER A 81 -23.99 9.65 0.59
N THR A 82 -24.09 10.91 1.04
CA THR A 82 -23.76 11.50 2.36
C THR A 82 -22.47 11.09 3.08
N VAL A 83 -22.14 9.81 3.26
CA VAL A 83 -20.99 9.31 4.04
C VAL A 83 -19.78 8.99 3.16
N PHE A 84 -19.94 8.47 1.94
CA PHE A 84 -18.81 8.18 1.05
C PHE A 84 -18.59 9.35 0.09
N SER A 85 -17.47 10.06 0.27
CA SER A 85 -17.13 11.23 -0.54
C SER A 85 -15.63 11.49 -0.49
N CYS A 86 -14.95 11.14 -1.58
CA CYS A 86 -13.52 11.36 -1.71
C CYS A 86 -13.22 12.83 -2.00
N ASP A 87 -14.13 13.54 -2.67
CA ASP A 87 -14.04 14.97 -2.94
C ASP A 87 -14.13 15.83 -1.68
N ASP A 88 -15.01 15.50 -0.72
CA ASP A 88 -15.06 16.20 0.56
C ASP A 88 -13.73 16.03 1.31
N VAL A 89 -13.23 14.80 1.45
CA VAL A 89 -12.00 14.49 2.22
C VAL A 89 -10.75 15.05 1.54
N ILE A 90 -10.53 14.75 0.27
CA ILE A 90 -9.31 15.13 -0.46
C ILE A 90 -9.35 16.62 -0.85
N GLY A 91 -10.53 17.18 -1.10
CA GLY A 91 -10.70 18.59 -1.42
C GLY A 91 -10.53 19.53 -0.23
N ASN A 92 -10.64 19.02 1.00
CA ASN A 92 -10.49 19.83 2.20
C ASN A 92 -9.02 20.09 2.52
N THR A 93 -8.54 21.29 2.19
CA THR A 93 -7.15 21.69 2.41
C THR A 93 -6.71 21.70 3.87
N ALA A 94 -7.64 21.83 4.83
CA ALA A 94 -7.31 21.79 6.26
C ALA A 94 -6.98 20.37 6.75
N TYR A 95 -7.54 19.33 6.12
CA TYR A 95 -7.33 17.93 6.51
C TYR A 95 -6.46 17.14 5.52
N ASN A 96 -6.46 17.51 4.24
CA ASN A 96 -5.67 16.85 3.20
C ASN A 96 -4.24 17.41 3.06
N THR A 97 -3.83 18.36 3.90
CA THR A 97 -2.48 18.93 3.90
C THR A 97 -1.77 18.58 5.19
N ASP A 98 -0.53 18.11 5.08
CA ASP A 98 0.34 17.92 6.24
C ASP A 98 0.63 19.29 6.91
N PRO A 99 0.39 19.43 8.22
CA PRO A 99 0.52 20.72 8.90
C PRO A 99 1.97 21.18 9.10
N ILE A 100 2.97 20.32 8.87
CA ILE A 100 4.38 20.62 9.12
C ILE A 100 5.04 21.19 7.86
N PHE A 101 4.86 20.51 6.74
CA PHE A 101 5.50 20.79 5.46
C PHE A 101 4.57 21.42 4.43
N GLY A 102 3.25 21.44 4.68
CA GLY A 102 2.28 22.03 3.76
C GLY A 102 2.06 21.21 2.48
N ILE A 103 2.37 19.91 2.50
CA ILE A 103 2.28 19.01 1.34
C ILE A 103 1.01 18.17 1.43
N PRO A 104 0.29 17.91 0.32
CA PRO A 104 -0.85 17.01 0.34
C PRO A 104 -0.45 15.59 0.76
N TRP A 105 -1.27 14.93 1.58
CA TRP A 105 -0.98 13.58 2.07
C TRP A 105 -0.77 12.55 0.95
N GLY A 106 -1.46 12.71 -0.19
CA GLY A 106 -1.24 11.88 -1.38
C GLY A 106 0.19 11.94 -1.92
N GLY A 107 0.83 13.12 -1.87
CA GLY A 107 2.24 13.27 -2.26
C GLY A 107 3.20 12.58 -1.29
N ILE A 108 2.95 12.70 0.02
CA ILE A 108 3.72 12.01 1.06
C ILE A 108 3.58 10.49 0.91
N GLY A 109 2.35 10.00 0.73
CA GLY A 109 2.07 8.59 0.48
C GLY A 109 2.80 8.05 -0.75
N ALA A 110 2.79 8.79 -1.86
CA ALA A 110 3.50 8.40 -3.08
C ALA A 110 5.02 8.31 -2.84
N ALA A 111 5.60 9.28 -2.14
CA ALA A 111 7.03 9.23 -1.81
C ALA A 111 7.38 8.02 -0.93
N VAL A 112 6.58 7.75 0.11
CA VAL A 112 6.79 6.60 1.00
C VAL A 112 6.65 5.27 0.24
N PHE A 113 5.59 5.08 -0.55
CA PHE A 113 5.44 3.85 -1.33
C PHE A 113 6.51 3.69 -2.41
N CYS A 114 7.06 4.78 -2.95
CA CYS A 114 8.20 4.70 -3.85
C CYS A 114 9.46 4.16 -3.14
N VAL A 115 9.73 4.64 -1.91
CA VAL A 115 10.83 4.10 -1.09
C VAL A 115 10.57 2.62 -0.75
N LEU A 116 9.37 2.27 -0.31
CA LEU A 116 9.02 0.88 0.00
C LEU A 116 9.14 -0.03 -1.22
N LEU A 117 8.73 0.45 -2.41
CA LEU A 117 8.89 -0.27 -3.66
C LEU A 117 10.36 -0.48 -3.99
N TYR A 118 11.21 0.53 -3.82
CA TYR A 118 12.66 0.39 -4.00
C TYR A 118 13.23 -0.70 -3.08
N LEU A 119 12.92 -0.65 -1.78
CA LEU A 119 13.41 -1.63 -0.80
C LEU A 119 12.98 -3.06 -1.14
N ALA A 120 11.71 -3.24 -1.50
CA ALA A 120 11.17 -4.55 -1.88
C ALA A 120 11.76 -5.04 -3.21
N TYR A 121 11.88 -4.17 -4.21
CA TYR A 121 12.35 -4.51 -5.55
C TYR A 121 13.83 -4.88 -5.56
N SER A 122 14.69 -4.09 -4.92
CA SER A 122 16.11 -4.43 -4.80
C SER A 122 16.30 -5.75 -4.05
N THR A 123 15.52 -5.99 -2.98
CA THR A 123 15.53 -7.25 -2.24
C THR A 123 15.10 -8.43 -3.10
N SER A 124 14.14 -8.23 -4.02
CA SER A 124 13.72 -9.27 -4.95
C SER A 124 14.77 -9.62 -6.01
N LEU A 125 15.58 -8.65 -6.43
CA LEU A 125 16.62 -8.83 -7.44
C LEU A 125 17.88 -9.48 -6.86
N GLU A 126 18.28 -9.09 -5.66
CA GLU A 126 19.50 -9.56 -5.01
C GLU A 126 19.20 -10.10 -3.58
N PRO A 127 18.41 -11.17 -3.46
CA PRO A 127 17.88 -11.62 -2.17
C PRO A 127 18.94 -12.11 -1.16
N ASN A 128 20.19 -12.32 -1.57
CA ASN A 128 21.27 -12.78 -0.70
C ASN A 128 22.32 -11.71 -0.40
N SER A 129 22.04 -10.45 -0.74
CA SER A 129 22.97 -9.36 -0.45
C SER A 129 22.99 -8.99 1.03
N THR A 130 24.09 -8.39 1.48
CA THR A 130 24.31 -8.03 2.90
C THR A 130 23.36 -6.94 3.39
N TRP A 131 22.78 -6.14 2.49
CA TRP A 131 21.85 -5.07 2.86
C TRP A 131 20.40 -5.55 3.07
N VAL A 132 20.06 -6.80 2.73
CA VAL A 132 18.67 -7.32 2.71
C VAL A 132 18.04 -7.16 4.09
N ASP A 133 18.74 -7.57 5.13
CA ASP A 133 18.28 -7.50 6.51
C ASP A 133 17.90 -6.06 6.92
N ASN A 134 18.77 -5.09 6.60
CA ASN A 134 18.53 -3.69 6.88
C ASN A 134 17.33 -3.13 6.10
N TYR A 135 17.16 -3.54 4.85
CA TYR A 135 16.04 -3.08 4.01
C TYR A 135 14.70 -3.61 4.52
N LEU A 136 14.66 -4.87 4.95
CA LEU A 136 13.46 -5.48 5.54
C LEU A 136 13.09 -4.83 6.88
N LYS A 137 14.08 -4.55 7.72
CA LYS A 137 13.90 -3.82 8.99
C LYS A 137 13.42 -2.39 8.76
N LEU A 138 14.04 -1.68 7.81
CA LEU A 138 13.64 -0.32 7.45
C LEU A 138 12.22 -0.28 6.89
N GLY A 139 11.86 -1.18 5.96
CA GLY A 139 10.51 -1.28 5.41
C GLY A 139 9.47 -1.58 6.50
N THR A 140 9.79 -2.47 7.44
CA THR A 140 8.94 -2.78 8.61
C THR A 140 8.76 -1.54 9.50
N ALA A 141 9.84 -0.82 9.81
CA ALA A 141 9.80 0.37 10.66
C ALA A 141 9.00 1.52 10.01
N LEU A 142 9.21 1.77 8.72
CA LEU A 142 8.51 2.82 7.97
C LEU A 142 7.00 2.54 7.91
N THR A 143 6.61 1.31 7.57
CA THR A 143 5.19 0.92 7.49
C THR A 143 4.52 0.88 8.86
N PHE A 144 5.26 0.51 9.91
CA PHE A 144 4.78 0.62 11.30
C PHE A 144 4.53 2.08 11.70
N GLY A 145 5.49 2.98 11.41
CA GLY A 145 5.32 4.43 11.60
C GLY A 145 4.12 4.98 10.81
N GLY A 146 3.87 4.41 9.63
CA GLY A 146 2.68 4.70 8.80
C GLY A 146 1.36 4.52 9.55
N PHE A 147 1.25 3.61 10.51
CA PHE A 147 0.02 3.45 11.32
C PHE A 147 -0.32 4.69 12.14
N LEU A 148 0.68 5.45 12.61
CA LEU A 148 0.43 6.70 13.34
C LEU A 148 -0.19 7.75 12.42
N VAL A 149 0.33 7.88 11.20
CA VAL A 149 -0.21 8.79 10.18
C VAL A 149 -1.61 8.35 9.76
N ILE A 150 -1.82 7.06 9.51
CA ILE A 150 -3.14 6.51 9.17
C ILE A 150 -4.14 6.79 10.31
N GLY A 151 -3.74 6.61 11.56
CA GLY A 151 -4.60 6.93 12.72
C GLY A 151 -5.02 8.40 12.74
N LEU A 152 -4.10 9.31 12.43
CA LEU A 152 -4.41 10.73 12.26
C LEU A 152 -5.39 10.98 11.11
N LEU A 153 -5.14 10.41 9.92
CA LEU A 153 -5.99 10.61 8.74
C LEU A 153 -7.40 10.03 8.94
N VAL A 154 -7.51 8.87 9.57
CA VAL A 154 -8.81 8.29 9.95
C VAL A 154 -9.53 9.17 10.96
N SER A 155 -8.81 9.82 11.89
CA SER A 155 -9.41 10.78 12.81
C SER A 155 -10.02 12.00 12.09
N TYR A 156 -9.43 12.42 10.96
CA TYR A 156 -9.98 13.49 10.13
C TYR A 156 -11.24 13.04 9.39
N GLU A 157 -11.23 11.82 8.83
CA GLU A 157 -12.42 11.22 8.21
C GLU A 157 -13.60 11.12 9.20
N ILE A 158 -13.32 10.75 10.46
CA ILE A 158 -14.34 10.71 11.53
C ILE A 158 -14.86 12.12 11.84
N GLN A 159 -13.98 13.13 11.97
CA GLN A 159 -14.38 14.51 12.25
C GLN A 159 -15.24 15.13 11.13
N MET A 160 -15.00 14.70 9.90
CA MET A 160 -15.78 15.14 8.74
C MET A 160 -17.07 14.35 8.55
N GLU A 161 -17.25 13.23 9.27
CA GLU A 161 -18.32 12.25 9.04
C GLU A 161 -18.31 11.69 7.59
N LYS A 162 -17.13 11.64 6.97
CA LYS A 162 -16.93 11.19 5.58
C LYS A 162 -15.84 10.13 5.50
N ILE A 163 -16.06 9.13 4.66
CA ILE A 163 -15.10 8.07 4.37
C ILE A 163 -14.61 8.21 2.93
N CYS A 164 -13.30 8.16 2.73
CA CYS A 164 -12.68 8.19 1.41
C CYS A 164 -12.20 6.79 1.00
N GLN A 165 -12.79 6.24 -0.08
CA GLN A 165 -12.42 4.90 -0.56
C GLN A 165 -10.98 4.85 -1.13
N TYR A 166 -10.49 5.94 -1.74
CA TYR A 166 -9.11 6.02 -2.19
C TYR A 166 -8.12 6.03 -1.02
N CYS A 167 -8.38 6.82 0.04
CA CYS A 167 -7.57 6.81 1.27
C CYS A 167 -7.58 5.43 1.93
N THR A 168 -8.77 4.83 2.06
CA THR A 168 -8.92 3.47 2.61
C THR A 168 -8.07 2.47 1.83
N THR A 169 -8.05 2.55 0.49
CA THR A 169 -7.21 1.68 -0.34
C THR A 169 -5.72 1.88 -0.05
N ALA A 170 -5.26 3.13 0.11
CA ALA A 170 -3.88 3.43 0.51
C ALA A 170 -3.55 2.90 1.92
N HIS A 171 -4.48 3.01 2.87
CA HIS A 171 -4.31 2.49 4.23
C HIS A 171 -4.18 0.96 4.23
N ILE A 172 -5.03 0.26 3.46
CA ILE A 172 -4.95 -1.20 3.26
C ILE A 172 -3.60 -1.57 2.64
N ALA A 173 -3.11 -0.79 1.66
CA ALA A 173 -1.79 -1.02 1.07
C ALA A 173 -0.66 -0.90 2.10
N ASN A 174 -0.71 0.05 3.04
CA ASN A 174 0.29 0.14 4.11
C ASN A 174 0.21 -1.06 5.07
N VAL A 175 -1.00 -1.49 5.44
CA VAL A 175 -1.20 -2.69 6.28
C VAL A 175 -0.58 -3.92 5.60
N ALA A 176 -0.88 -4.14 4.32
CA ALA A 176 -0.34 -5.24 3.54
C ALA A 176 1.18 -5.14 3.40
N ALA A 177 1.73 -3.94 3.17
CA ALA A 177 3.16 -3.72 3.10
C ALA A 177 3.86 -4.03 4.43
N PHE A 178 3.27 -3.61 5.56
CA PHE A 178 3.78 -3.95 6.89
C PHE A 178 3.83 -5.47 7.10
N ILE A 179 2.74 -6.17 6.80
CA ILE A 179 2.68 -7.63 6.92
C ILE A 179 3.76 -8.28 6.03
N GLY A 180 3.91 -7.83 4.79
CA GLY A 180 4.91 -8.33 3.85
C GLY A 180 6.34 -8.14 4.36
N PHE A 181 6.72 -6.92 4.71
CA PHE A 181 8.06 -6.62 5.24
C PHE A 181 8.33 -7.35 6.55
N TYR A 182 7.38 -7.37 7.48
CA TYR A 182 7.53 -8.04 8.77
C TYR A 182 7.73 -9.55 8.60
N ARG A 183 6.95 -10.20 7.72
CA ARG A 183 7.11 -11.63 7.44
C ARG A 183 8.44 -11.94 6.77
N LEU A 184 8.84 -11.16 5.76
CA LEU A 184 10.14 -11.33 5.12
C LEU A 184 11.29 -11.13 6.09
N MET A 185 11.20 -10.13 6.98
CA MET A 185 12.17 -9.91 8.06
C MET A 185 12.27 -11.14 8.95
N LYS A 186 11.14 -11.71 9.38
CA LYS A 186 11.14 -12.93 10.21
C LYS A 186 11.68 -14.15 9.49
N LEU A 187 11.36 -14.32 8.21
CA LEU A 187 11.90 -15.39 7.37
C LEU A 187 13.42 -15.27 7.18
N ASN A 188 13.92 -14.03 7.06
CA ASN A 188 15.35 -13.74 6.98
C ASN A 188 16.06 -14.04 8.31
N GLU A 189 15.44 -13.68 9.44
CA GLU A 189 15.96 -13.93 10.80
C GLU A 189 15.91 -15.41 11.20
N SER A 190 14.93 -16.19 10.71
CA SER A 190 14.76 -17.62 11.07
C SER A 190 15.74 -18.55 10.33
N GLY A 191 16.44 -18.08 9.31
CA GLY A 191 17.30 -18.90 8.45
C GLY A 191 16.54 -19.74 7.41
N GLU A 192 15.22 -19.55 7.29
CA GLU A 192 14.37 -20.23 6.30
C GLU A 192 14.32 -19.51 4.95
N TRP A 193 15.06 -18.40 4.81
CA TRP A 193 15.10 -17.51 3.64
C TRP A 193 15.29 -18.19 2.28
N ASN A 194 16.05 -19.28 2.24
CA ASN A 194 16.39 -20.03 1.02
C ASN A 194 15.76 -21.43 0.96
N GLN A 195 14.83 -21.74 1.87
CA GLN A 195 14.16 -23.05 1.87
C GLN A 195 13.01 -23.08 0.86
N GLU A 196 12.90 -24.19 0.13
CA GLU A 196 11.72 -24.52 -0.66
C GLU A 196 10.60 -24.98 0.29
N SER A 197 9.35 -24.59 0.01
CA SER A 197 8.21 -24.75 0.93
C SER A 197 7.51 -26.09 0.87
#